data_AF-A0A8J6BAJ7-F1
#
_entry.id   AF-A0A8J6BAJ7-F1
#
_cell.length_a   1.000
_cell.length_b   1.000
_cell.length_c   1.000
_cell.angle_alpha   90.00
_cell.angle_beta   90.00
_cell.angle_gamma   90.00
#
_symmetry.space_group_name_H-M   'P 1'
#
loop_
_entity.id
_entity.type
_entity.pdbx_description
1 polymer ?
#
loop_
_entity_poly.entity_id
_entity_poly.type
_entity_poly.pdbx_seq_one_letter_code
_entity_poly.pdbx_strand_id
1 'polypeptide(L)'
;MKSLLWLLCVISSLQCVAAQISLVVSGPGTVKPTETLEMTCKVSGASLTDSANMNSVNWVRQHNGKGLEWLGRMRCDDKTYYAESLQRRITLTRDTNKGEVYLKLTGVKPEESGTYYCGRETHSVTDGLRTCTETGL
;
A
#
# COMPACT_ATOMS: atom_id res chain seq x y z
N MET A 1 -20.60 -31.50 34.90
CA MET A 1 -21.29 -30.28 34.40
C MET A 1 -20.57 -28.98 34.75
N LYS A 2 -19.98 -28.81 35.94
CA LYS A 2 -19.28 -27.57 36.34
C LYS A 2 -17.97 -27.30 35.59
N SER A 3 -17.20 -28.33 35.24
CA SER A 3 -15.93 -28.20 34.49
C SER A 3 -16.10 -27.79 33.03
N LEU A 4 -17.27 -28.08 32.42
CA LEU A 4 -17.55 -27.72 31.03
C LEU A 4 -17.80 -26.21 30.89
N LEU A 5 -18.42 -25.60 31.91
CA LEU A 5 -18.65 -24.15 32.00
C LEU A 5 -17.34 -23.36 32.18
N TRP A 6 -16.37 -23.91 32.92
CA TRP A 6 -15.05 -23.30 33.06
C TRP A 6 -14.27 -23.31 31.74
N LEU A 7 -14.27 -24.43 31.02
CA LEU A 7 -13.62 -24.54 29.71
C LEU A 7 -14.20 -23.56 28.68
N LEU A 8 -15.52 -23.35 28.69
CA LEU A 8 -16.18 -22.36 27.81
C LEU A 8 -15.77 -20.91 28.14
N CYS A 9 -15.46 -20.59 29.41
CA CYS A 9 -14.96 -19.27 29.82
C CYS A 9 -13.51 -18.99 29.40
N VAL A 10 -12.67 -20.02 29.27
CA VAL A 10 -11.27 -19.84 28.83
C VAL A 10 -11.22 -19.58 27.32
N ILE A 11 -12.11 -20.22 26.54
CA ILE A 11 -12.17 -20.07 25.08
C ILE A 11 -12.67 -18.68 24.68
N SER A 12 -13.56 -18.05 25.47
CA SER A 12 -14.07 -16.70 25.19
C SER A 12 -13.07 -15.56 25.47
N SER A 13 -11.92 -15.86 26.08
CA SER A 13 -10.91 -14.86 26.43
C SER A 13 -9.85 -14.59 25.34
N LEU A 14 -9.85 -15.33 24.22
CA LEU A 14 -8.69 -15.38 23.33
C LEU A 14 -8.73 -14.56 22.04
N GLN A 15 -9.71 -13.69 21.78
CA GLN A 15 -9.71 -12.93 20.52
C GLN A 15 -10.08 -11.46 20.69
N CYS A 16 -9.13 -10.69 21.22
CA CYS A 16 -8.98 -9.31 20.78
C CYS A 16 -8.07 -9.35 19.53
N VAL A 17 -8.65 -9.65 18.35
CA VAL A 17 -7.91 -9.51 17.09
C VAL A 17 -7.80 -8.01 16.85
N ALA A 18 -6.65 -7.41 17.15
CA ALA A 18 -6.32 -6.11 16.60
C ALA A 18 -6.38 -6.24 15.07
N ALA A 19 -7.13 -5.38 14.39
CA ALA A 19 -7.20 -5.38 12.94
C ALA A 19 -5.80 -5.13 12.37
N GLN A 20 -5.18 -6.17 11.79
CA GLN A 20 -3.86 -6.06 11.19
C GLN A 20 -4.00 -5.39 9.82
N ILE A 21 -3.21 -4.34 9.59
CA ILE A 21 -3.12 -3.70 8.27
C ILE A 21 -2.20 -4.52 7.38
N SER A 22 -2.66 -4.87 6.18
CA SER A 22 -1.88 -5.61 5.19
C SER A 22 -1.86 -4.88 3.84
N LEU A 23 -0.76 -5.05 3.12
CA LEU A 23 -0.53 -4.52 1.79
C LEU A 23 -0.08 -5.68 0.89
N VAL A 24 -0.79 -5.93 -0.20
CA VAL A 24 -0.50 -7.03 -1.13
C VAL A 24 -0.36 -6.48 -2.54
N VAL A 25 0.79 -6.73 -3.17
CA VAL A 25 1.07 -6.34 -4.55
C VAL A 25 0.62 -7.45 -5.50
N SER A 26 -0.05 -7.07 -6.60
CA SER A 26 -0.38 -7.94 -7.72
C SER A 26 -0.12 -7.23 -9.06
N GLY A 27 0.04 -8.02 -10.13
CA GLY A 27 0.44 -7.47 -11.42
C GLY A 27 0.74 -8.51 -12.51
N PRO A 28 0.90 -8.11 -13.79
CA PRO A 28 1.43 -8.96 -14.84
C PRO A 28 2.88 -9.35 -14.49
N GLY A 29 3.11 -10.64 -14.24
CA GLY A 29 4.45 -11.14 -13.87
C GLY A 29 5.53 -10.90 -14.92
N THR A 30 5.16 -10.69 -16.19
CA THR A 30 6.10 -10.31 -17.27
C THR A 30 5.40 -9.38 -18.25
N VAL A 31 6.10 -8.33 -18.68
CA VAL A 31 5.66 -7.36 -19.69
C VAL A 31 6.77 -7.19 -20.72
N LYS A 32 6.43 -6.89 -21.98
CA LYS A 32 7.46 -6.64 -23.01
C LYS A 32 8.02 -5.23 -22.89
N PRO A 33 9.24 -4.98 -23.39
CA PRO A 33 9.74 -3.62 -23.53
C PRO A 33 8.75 -2.75 -24.31
N THR A 34 8.67 -1.46 -23.99
CA THR A 34 7.75 -0.46 -24.57
C THR A 34 6.26 -0.62 -24.22
N GLU A 35 5.85 -1.76 -23.65
CA GLU A 35 4.51 -1.93 -23.12
C GLU A 35 4.33 -1.14 -21.81
N THR A 36 3.10 -1.17 -21.30
CA THR A 36 2.76 -0.56 -20.02
C THR A 36 2.70 -1.62 -18.93
N LEU A 37 3.42 -1.39 -17.84
CA LEU A 37 3.31 -2.16 -16.61
C LEU A 37 2.23 -1.52 -15.73
N GLU A 38 1.27 -2.31 -15.26
CA GLU A 38 0.24 -1.86 -14.31
C GLU A 38 0.20 -2.78 -13.10
N MET A 39 0.62 -2.28 -11.95
CA MET A 39 0.60 -2.99 -10.66
C MET A 39 -0.54 -2.48 -9.79
N THR A 40 -1.09 -3.37 -8.97
CA THR A 40 -2.08 -3.05 -7.94
C THR A 40 -1.49 -3.34 -6.57
N CYS A 41 -1.72 -2.43 -5.62
CA CYS A 41 -1.47 -2.62 -4.21
C CYS A 41 -2.81 -2.63 -3.46
N LYS A 42 -3.22 -3.81 -2.99
CA LYS A 42 -4.42 -3.99 -2.17
C LYS A 42 -4.10 -3.69 -0.71
N VAL A 43 -4.80 -2.74 -0.13
CA VAL A 43 -4.74 -2.38 1.28
C VAL A 43 -5.94 -2.97 2.00
N SER A 44 -5.71 -3.63 3.14
CA SER A 44 -6.76 -4.18 3.99
C SER A 44 -6.51 -3.81 5.45
N GLY A 45 -7.58 -3.69 6.24
CA GLY A 45 -7.49 -3.31 7.66
C GLY A 45 -7.35 -1.79 7.92
N ALA A 46 -7.29 -0.95 6.88
CA ALA A 46 -7.33 0.51 6.98
C ALA A 46 -7.91 1.14 5.70
N SER A 47 -8.49 2.34 5.83
CA SER A 47 -8.91 3.15 4.67
C SER A 47 -7.70 3.85 4.03
N LEU A 48 -7.71 3.98 2.70
CA LEU A 48 -6.71 4.79 1.97
C LEU A 48 -6.80 6.29 2.27
N THR A 49 -7.90 6.75 2.87
CA THR A 49 -8.12 8.14 3.30
C THR A 49 -7.78 8.36 4.77
N ASP A 50 -7.37 7.33 5.51
CA ASP A 50 -7.05 7.43 6.94
C ASP A 50 -5.64 7.99 7.17
N SER A 51 -5.55 9.27 7.53
CA SER A 51 -4.26 9.92 7.82
C SER A 51 -3.50 9.33 9.02
N ALA A 52 -4.18 8.70 9.98
CA ALA A 52 -3.52 8.17 11.18
C ALA A 52 -2.77 6.88 10.88
N ASN A 53 -3.40 5.99 10.09
CA ASN A 53 -2.85 4.66 9.81
C ASN A 53 -2.25 4.52 8.41
N MET A 54 -2.62 5.39 7.48
CA MET A 54 -2.32 5.30 6.05
C MET A 54 -2.09 6.70 5.45
N ASN A 55 -1.07 7.41 5.93
CA ASN A 55 -0.78 8.75 5.41
C ASN A 55 -0.40 8.72 3.92
N SER A 56 0.30 7.66 3.48
CA SER A 56 0.48 7.41 2.05
C SER A 56 0.84 5.96 1.75
N VAL A 57 0.62 5.56 0.51
CA VAL A 57 1.18 4.35 -0.08
C VAL A 57 2.36 4.75 -0.98
N ASN A 58 3.54 4.22 -0.65
CA ASN A 58 4.77 4.36 -1.40
C ASN A 58 4.94 3.17 -2.34
N TRP A 59 5.45 3.43 -3.54
CA TRP A 59 5.90 2.41 -4.49
C TRP A 59 7.42 2.41 -4.56
N VAL A 60 8.01 1.22 -4.40
CA VAL A 60 9.45 1.01 -4.48
C VAL A 60 9.76 -0.19 -5.37
N ARG A 61 10.89 -0.13 -6.07
CA ARG A 61 11.41 -1.21 -6.90
C ARG A 61 12.75 -1.67 -6.34
N GLN A 62 12.95 -2.98 -6.27
CA GLN A 62 14.26 -3.58 -6.03
C GLN A 62 14.77 -4.18 -7.34
N HIS A 63 15.89 -3.66 -7.85
CA HIS A 63 16.59 -4.33 -8.95
C HIS A 63 17.39 -5.52 -8.45
N ASN A 64 17.54 -6.54 -9.29
CA ASN A 64 18.38 -7.70 -8.99
C ASN A 64 19.82 -7.25 -8.67
N GLY A 65 20.29 -7.54 -7.46
CA GLY A 65 21.64 -7.19 -7.01
C GLY A 65 21.89 -5.71 -6.73
N LYS A 66 20.85 -4.86 -6.68
CA LYS A 66 20.97 -3.44 -6.29
C LYS A 66 20.05 -3.10 -5.12
N GLY A 67 20.18 -1.87 -4.62
CA GLY A 67 19.31 -1.32 -3.57
C GLY A 67 17.88 -1.05 -4.04
N LEU A 68 17.08 -0.54 -3.11
CA LEU A 68 15.72 -0.07 -3.37
C LEU A 68 15.74 1.29 -4.09
N GLU A 69 14.92 1.41 -5.12
CA GLU A 69 14.61 2.66 -5.83
C GLU A 69 13.18 3.07 -5.48
N TRP A 70 13.02 4.30 -4.99
CA TRP A 70 11.70 4.87 -4.78
C TRP A 70 11.12 5.34 -6.12
N LEU A 71 9.87 4.98 -6.41
CA LEU A 71 9.21 5.30 -7.68
C LEU A 71 8.24 6.48 -7.54
N GLY A 72 7.58 6.55 -6.40
CA GLY A 72 6.56 7.56 -6.13
C GLY A 72 5.73 7.22 -4.89
N ARG A 73 4.89 8.17 -4.48
CA ARG A 73 3.90 7.97 -3.42
C ARG A 73 2.59 8.64 -3.74
N MET A 74 1.52 8.04 -3.25
CA MET A 74 0.18 8.62 -3.23
C MET A 74 -0.22 8.88 -1.79
N ARG A 75 -0.45 10.14 -1.44
CA ARG A 75 -0.92 10.55 -0.12
C ARG A 75 -2.42 10.31 0.04
N CYS A 76 -2.87 10.26 1.28
CA CYS A 76 -4.28 10.09 1.61
C CYS A 76 -5.17 11.27 1.14
N ASP A 77 -4.59 12.44 0.83
CA ASP A 77 -5.24 13.63 0.26
C ASP A 77 -5.10 13.71 -1.28
N ASP A 78 -4.92 12.57 -1.96
CA ASP A 78 -4.78 12.42 -3.42
C ASP A 78 -3.54 13.08 -4.05
N LYS A 79 -2.68 13.73 -3.26
CA LYS A 79 -1.41 14.25 -3.78
C LYS A 79 -0.47 13.13 -4.18
N THR A 80 0.08 13.24 -5.38
CA THR A 80 1.04 12.29 -5.93
C THR A 80 2.41 12.93 -6.07
N TYR A 81 3.45 12.15 -5.75
CA TYR A 81 4.84 12.53 -5.91
C TYR A 81 5.55 11.38 -6.64
N TYR A 82 6.53 11.72 -7.47
CA TYR A 82 7.19 10.78 -8.37
C TYR A 82 8.70 10.95 -8.29
N ALA A 83 9.45 9.88 -8.56
CA ALA A 83 10.88 10.00 -8.82
C ALA A 83 11.12 10.85 -10.06
N GLU A 84 12.08 11.77 -10.01
CA GLU A 84 12.39 12.70 -11.10
C GLU A 84 12.67 11.97 -12.43
N SER A 85 13.39 10.84 -12.36
CA SER A 85 13.71 9.99 -13.51
C SER A 85 12.48 9.35 -14.19
N LEU A 86 11.34 9.30 -13.50
CA LEU A 86 10.14 8.57 -13.91
C LEU A 86 8.89 9.47 -14.02
N GLN A 87 9.00 10.75 -13.69
CA GLN A 87 7.87 11.70 -13.57
C GLN A 87 6.95 11.76 -14.80
N ARG A 88 7.49 11.54 -16.01
CA ARG A 88 6.71 11.57 -17.26
C ARG A 88 6.11 10.23 -17.68
N ARG A 89 6.47 9.13 -17.00
CA ARG A 89 6.09 7.77 -17.39
C ARG A 89 5.30 7.02 -16.33
N ILE A 90 5.43 7.42 -15.06
CA ILE A 90 4.63 6.89 -13.96
C ILE A 90 3.32 7.67 -13.83
N THR A 91 2.25 6.93 -13.56
CA THR A 91 0.97 7.46 -13.09
C THR A 91 0.55 6.65 -11.86
N LEU A 92 0.18 7.35 -10.79
CA LEU A 92 -0.38 6.75 -9.58
C LEU A 92 -1.86 7.10 -9.50
N THR A 93 -2.72 6.11 -9.26
CA THR A 93 -4.17 6.28 -9.03
C THR A 93 -4.62 5.43 -7.85
N ARG A 94 -5.81 5.70 -7.31
CA ARG A 94 -6.44 4.84 -6.29
C ARG A 94 -7.93 4.65 -6.52
N ASP A 95 -8.44 3.53 -6.02
CA ASP A 95 -9.85 3.24 -5.84
C ASP A 95 -10.08 3.01 -4.35
N THR A 96 -10.63 4.01 -3.66
CA THR A 96 -10.88 3.98 -2.22
C THR A 96 -11.92 2.94 -1.83
N ASN A 97 -12.91 2.70 -2.69
CA ASN A 97 -13.96 1.71 -2.45
C ASN A 97 -13.39 0.28 -2.47
N LYS A 98 -12.38 0.05 -3.30
CA LYS A 98 -11.66 -1.23 -3.33
C LYS A 98 -10.48 -1.27 -2.36
N GLY A 99 -10.05 -0.14 -1.80
CA GLY A 99 -8.79 -0.10 -1.04
C GLY A 99 -7.59 -0.47 -1.91
N GLU A 100 -7.58 -0.05 -3.18
CA GLU A 100 -6.52 -0.36 -4.14
C GLU A 100 -5.79 0.90 -4.60
N VAL A 101 -4.47 0.80 -4.69
CA VAL A 101 -3.60 1.83 -5.29
C VAL A 101 -2.92 1.23 -6.51
N TYR A 102 -2.92 1.94 -7.62
CA TYR A 102 -2.38 1.46 -8.88
C TYR A 102 -1.12 2.23 -9.27
N LEU A 103 -0.11 1.51 -9.75
CA LEU A 103 1.09 2.05 -10.37
C LEU A 103 1.06 1.69 -11.85
N LYS A 104 0.99 2.70 -12.72
CA LYS A 104 1.11 2.53 -14.16
C LYS A 104 2.46 3.11 -14.61
N LEU A 105 3.30 2.30 -15.22
CA LEU A 105 4.58 2.70 -15.80
C LEU A 105 4.57 2.44 -17.30
N THR A 106 4.64 3.51 -18.07
CA THR A 106 4.60 3.47 -19.54
C THR A 106 6.00 3.35 -20.15
N GLY A 107 6.06 2.71 -21.32
CA GLY A 107 7.32 2.58 -22.08
C GLY A 107 8.38 1.84 -21.27
N VAL A 108 8.01 0.69 -20.69
CA VAL A 108 8.89 -0.06 -19.79
C VAL A 108 10.19 -0.42 -20.50
N LYS A 109 11.30 -0.23 -19.81
CA LYS A 109 12.64 -0.52 -20.32
C LYS A 109 13.25 -1.75 -19.63
N PRO A 110 14.19 -2.48 -20.25
CA PRO A 110 14.81 -3.65 -19.63
C PRO A 110 15.48 -3.36 -18.28
N GLU A 111 16.07 -2.17 -18.13
CA GLU A 111 16.67 -1.72 -16.87
C GLU A 111 15.65 -1.57 -15.74
N GLU A 112 14.36 -1.51 -16.04
CA GLU A 112 13.25 -1.37 -15.08
C GLU A 112 12.75 -2.71 -14.54
N SER A 113 13.40 -3.82 -14.94
CA SER A 113 13.14 -5.14 -14.38
C SER A 113 13.57 -5.23 -12.92
N GLY A 114 12.72 -5.83 -12.10
CA GLY A 114 12.93 -5.96 -10.66
C GLY A 114 11.67 -6.41 -9.93
N THR A 115 11.77 -6.53 -8.61
CA THR A 115 10.64 -6.79 -7.74
C THR A 115 10.01 -5.48 -7.29
N TYR A 116 8.70 -5.37 -7.39
CA TYR A 116 7.95 -4.17 -7.01
C TYR A 116 7.27 -4.40 -5.67
N TYR A 117 7.32 -3.39 -4.81
CA TYR A 117 6.70 -3.39 -3.49
C TYR A 117 5.87 -2.14 -3.30
N CYS A 118 4.79 -2.25 -2.53
CA CYS A 118 4.10 -1.12 -1.96
C CYS A 118 4.25 -1.14 -0.43
N GLY A 119 4.40 0.05 0.16
CA GLY A 119 4.59 0.21 1.60
C GLY A 119 3.78 1.38 2.13
N ARG A 120 3.17 1.21 3.30
CA ARG A 120 2.50 2.33 3.98
C ARG A 120 3.50 3.21 4.69
N GLU A 121 3.20 4.50 4.75
CA GLU A 121 3.86 5.45 5.62
C GLU A 121 2.83 6.00 6.61
N THR A 122 3.19 6.02 7.88
CA THR A 122 2.43 6.63 8.97
C THR A 122 3.11 7.93 9.37
N HIS A 123 2.36 8.95 9.81
CA HIS A 123 2.97 10.15 10.38
C HIS A 123 3.87 9.81 11.59
N SER A 124 5.06 10.39 11.63
CA SER A 124 5.82 10.55 12.88
C SER A 124 5.14 11.66 13.69
N VAL A 125 4.99 11.48 15.00
CA VAL A 125 4.26 12.39 15.92
C VAL A 125 4.77 13.85 15.91
N THR A 126 5.91 14.12 15.26
CA THR A 126 6.58 15.44 15.22
C THR A 126 6.04 16.42 14.18
N ASP A 127 5.26 15.99 13.18
CA ASP A 127 4.72 16.90 12.16
C ASP A 127 3.27 17.29 12.51
N GLY A 128 3.15 18.45 13.17
CA GLY A 128 1.88 19.04 13.56
C GLY A 128 1.10 19.58 12.36
N LEU A 129 0.39 18.71 11.64
CA LEU A 129 -0.81 19.04 10.88
C LEU A 129 -1.58 17.74 10.55
N ARG A 130 -2.76 17.53 11.14
CA ARG A 130 -3.67 16.43 10.74
C ARG A 130 -4.68 16.97 9.74
N THR A 131 -4.83 16.31 8.58
CA THR A 131 -6.13 15.86 8.03
C THR A 131 -5.97 15.04 6.74
N CYS A 132 -6.26 13.75 6.85
CA CYS A 132 -7.02 13.00 5.85
C CYS A 132 -8.16 12.26 6.58
N THR A 133 -9.39 12.52 6.14
CA THR A 133 -10.66 11.83 6.44
C THR A 133 -11.55 12.04 5.19
N GLU A 134 -12.28 11.08 4.65
CA GLU A 134 -13.57 10.66 5.20
C GLU A 134 -13.62 9.21 5.68
N THR A 135 -14.13 9.04 6.90
CA THR A 135 -14.83 7.84 7.36
C THR A 135 -16.12 7.67 6.55
N GLY A 136 -16.19 6.66 5.70
CA GLY A 136 -17.48 6.10 5.28
C GLY A 136 -17.95 5.11 6.34
N LEU A 137 -19.11 5.37 6.94
CA LEU A 137 -19.98 4.29 7.42
C LEU A 137 -20.38 3.41 6.23
#